data_AF-A0A4Z1INI9-F1
#
_entry.id   AF-A0A4Z1INI9-F1
#
_cell.length_a   1.000
_cell.length_b   1.000
_cell.length_c   1.000
_cell.angle_alpha   90.00
_cell.angle_beta   90.00
_cell.angle_gamma   90.00
#
_symmetry.space_group_name_H-M   'P 1'
#
loop_
_entity.id
_entity.type
_entity.pdbx_description
1 polymer ?
#
loop_
_entity_poly.entity_id
_entity_poly.type
_entity_poly.pdbx_seq_one_letter_code
_entity_poly.pdbx_strand_id
1 'polypeptide(L)'
;MAQSQQANNPAAFIPIHPELEYSGTFPDRILAITFQPDGGDDILDPIKQYTLITNRIEFRIDFTQLNTSTQAERAIVKQRIFKICVAINYVAPDALPGSNKISAVWVFANMSQFSTRLLKSCAEFVELDQGWDLLWQINGGAPQLCCSSENDVMVDLEQTIDDYAHNLSLPNDG
;
A
#
# COMPACT_ATOMS: atom_id res chain seq x y z
N MET A 1 -49.22 4.62 -6.22
CA MET A 1 -48.06 5.49 -5.95
C MET A 1 -46.98 4.63 -5.34
N ALA A 2 -45.97 4.23 -6.10
CA ALA A 2 -44.85 3.45 -5.61
C ALA A 2 -43.69 4.42 -5.35
N GLN A 3 -43.51 4.83 -4.10
CA GLN A 3 -42.26 5.45 -3.69
C GLN A 3 -41.21 4.33 -3.67
N SER A 4 -40.35 4.36 -4.68
CA SER A 4 -39.14 3.56 -4.77
C SER A 4 -38.32 3.75 -3.50
N GLN A 5 -38.15 2.65 -2.78
CA GLN A 5 -37.17 2.49 -1.71
C GLN A 5 -35.79 2.78 -2.30
N GLN A 6 -35.31 4.01 -2.11
CA GLN A 6 -33.91 4.33 -2.27
C GLN A 6 -33.19 3.66 -1.10
N ALA A 7 -32.78 2.42 -1.32
CA ALA A 7 -31.95 1.67 -0.39
C ALA A 7 -30.72 2.52 -0.07
N ASN A 8 -30.49 2.73 1.23
CA ASN A 8 -29.26 3.26 1.77
C ASN A 8 -28.09 2.38 1.30
N ASN A 9 -27.50 2.72 0.16
CA ASN A 9 -26.19 2.24 -0.24
C ASN A 9 -25.19 3.28 0.27
N PRO A 10 -24.46 3.01 1.38
CA PRO A 10 -23.34 3.84 1.80
C PRO A 10 -22.12 3.56 0.90
N ALA A 11 -22.32 3.60 -0.42
CA ALA A 11 -21.23 3.81 -1.35
C ALA A 11 -20.87 5.30 -1.23
N ALA A 12 -20.13 5.62 -0.18
CA ALA A 12 -19.52 6.93 -0.03
C ALA A 12 -18.73 7.21 -1.33
N PHE A 13 -19.12 8.26 -2.03
CA PHE A 13 -18.51 8.68 -3.28
C PHE A 13 -17.06 9.04 -3.02
N ILE A 14 -16.12 8.22 -3.50
CA ILE A 14 -14.72 8.60 -3.52
C ILE A 14 -14.54 9.72 -4.54
N PRO A 15 -13.96 10.87 -4.14
CA PRO A 15 -13.52 11.86 -5.11
C PRO A 15 -12.59 11.16 -6.10
N ILE A 16 -12.90 11.25 -7.39
CA ILE A 16 -12.03 10.71 -8.44
C ILE A 16 -10.65 11.34 -8.25
N HIS A 17 -9.66 10.52 -7.89
CA HIS A 17 -8.31 10.96 -7.62
C HIS A 17 -7.34 10.07 -8.40
N PRO A 18 -6.28 10.63 -9.04
CA PRO A 18 -5.35 9.84 -9.87
C PRO A 18 -4.63 8.74 -9.08
N GLU A 19 -4.50 8.89 -7.77
CA GLU A 19 -3.80 7.94 -6.89
C GLU A 19 -4.72 7.09 -6.01
N LEU A 20 -6.03 7.38 -5.95
CA LEU A 20 -6.97 6.62 -5.13
C LEU A 20 -8.10 6.08 -5.98
N GLU A 21 -8.21 4.76 -5.96
CA GLU A 21 -9.33 4.03 -6.55
C GLU A 21 -9.95 3.15 -5.48
N TYR A 22 -11.27 3.08 -5.47
CA TYR A 22 -11.98 2.12 -4.63
C TYR A 22 -12.99 1.35 -5.44
N SER A 23 -13.01 0.06 -5.17
CA SER A 23 -13.79 -0.89 -5.95
C SER A 23 -14.28 -2.04 -5.09
N GLY A 24 -15.20 -2.79 -5.68
CA GLY A 24 -15.73 -4.01 -5.10
C GLY A 24 -16.88 -3.81 -4.11
N THR A 25 -17.34 -4.93 -3.57
CA THR A 25 -18.44 -5.02 -2.61
C THR A 25 -18.05 -5.98 -1.52
N PHE A 26 -18.61 -5.85 -0.32
CA PHE A 26 -18.28 -6.76 0.79
C PHE A 26 -18.44 -8.23 0.36
N PRO A 27 -17.45 -9.11 0.64
CA PRO A 27 -16.25 -8.90 1.45
C PRO A 27 -15.00 -8.35 0.71
N ASP A 28 -15.09 -8.11 -0.59
CA ASP A 28 -13.97 -7.74 -1.46
C ASP A 28 -13.90 -6.22 -1.73
N ARG A 29 -13.98 -5.41 -0.68
CA ARG A 29 -13.84 -3.94 -0.80
C ARG A 29 -12.38 -3.57 -0.79
N ILE A 30 -11.90 -3.01 -1.90
CA ILE A 30 -10.48 -2.73 -2.14
C ILE A 30 -10.29 -1.24 -2.24
N LEU A 31 -9.35 -0.71 -1.46
CA LEU A 31 -8.78 0.62 -1.65
C LEU A 31 -7.42 0.45 -2.32
N ALA A 32 -7.32 0.83 -3.60
CA ALA A 32 -6.07 0.82 -4.34
C ALA A 32 -5.43 2.21 -4.28
N ILE A 33 -4.17 2.25 -3.86
CA ILE A 33 -3.33 3.43 -3.75
C ILE A 33 -2.23 3.30 -4.81
N THR A 34 -2.35 4.06 -5.90
CA THR A 34 -1.32 4.11 -6.95
C THR A 34 -0.32 5.18 -6.58
N PHE A 35 0.85 4.74 -6.13
CA PHE A 35 1.89 5.61 -5.61
C PHE A 35 2.52 6.47 -6.71
N GLN A 36 2.51 7.78 -6.53
CA GLN A 36 3.31 8.71 -7.32
C GLN A 36 4.46 9.27 -6.47
N PRO A 37 5.70 9.44 -6.96
CA PRO A 37 6.74 10.07 -6.14
C PRO A 37 6.45 11.54 -5.80
N ASP A 38 5.73 12.25 -6.67
CA ASP A 38 5.45 13.68 -6.64
C ASP A 38 4.00 14.05 -6.28
N GLY A 39 3.17 13.05 -5.95
CA GLY A 39 1.77 13.30 -5.60
C GLY A 39 1.58 13.95 -4.22
N GLY A 40 0.39 14.48 -4.00
CA GLY A 40 0.07 15.33 -2.84
C GLY A 40 -0.35 14.57 -1.57
N ASP A 41 -0.49 15.33 -0.48
CA ASP A 41 -1.04 14.86 0.80
C ASP A 41 -2.59 14.89 0.82
N ASP A 42 -3.23 15.30 -0.29
CA ASP A 42 -4.69 15.40 -0.45
C ASP A 42 -5.40 14.03 -0.46
N ILE A 43 -4.65 12.93 -0.60
CA ILE A 43 -5.15 11.56 -0.46
C ILE A 43 -5.29 11.11 1.01
N LEU A 44 -4.62 11.78 1.96
CA LEU A 44 -4.51 11.27 3.34
C LEU A 44 -5.85 11.27 4.08
N ASP A 45 -6.63 12.35 3.97
CA ASP A 45 -7.94 12.41 4.63
C ASP A 45 -8.98 11.47 4.00
N PRO A 46 -9.06 11.34 2.65
CA PRO A 46 -9.81 10.26 2.03
C PRO A 46 -9.43 8.87 2.56
N ILE A 47 -8.13 8.53 2.62
CA ILE A 47 -7.67 7.22 3.13
C ILE A 47 -8.27 6.92 4.52
N LYS A 48 -8.17 7.87 5.46
CA LYS A 48 -8.72 7.72 6.83
C LYS A 48 -10.22 7.42 6.86
N GLN A 49 -10.98 7.95 5.91
CA GLN A 49 -12.42 7.72 5.80
C GLN A 49 -12.72 6.33 5.21
N TYR A 50 -11.96 5.91 4.20
CA TYR A 50 -12.25 4.68 3.46
C TYR A 50 -11.74 3.42 4.15
N THR A 51 -10.73 3.51 5.02
CA THR A 51 -10.26 2.38 5.83
C THR A 51 -11.38 1.76 6.69
N LEU A 52 -12.41 2.55 7.07
CA LEU A 52 -13.60 2.08 7.82
C LEU A 52 -14.49 1.09 7.05
N ILE A 53 -14.45 1.14 5.72
CA ILE A 53 -15.28 0.31 4.84
C ILE A 53 -14.45 -0.58 3.93
N THR A 54 -13.13 -0.55 4.05
CA THR A 54 -12.19 -1.31 3.22
C THR A 54 -11.87 -2.65 3.88
N ASN A 55 -11.77 -3.70 3.07
CA ASN A 55 -11.36 -5.04 3.50
C ASN A 55 -9.89 -5.32 3.13
N ARG A 56 -9.42 -4.82 1.99
CA ARG A 56 -8.04 -4.94 1.53
C ARG A 56 -7.50 -3.62 1.00
N ILE A 57 -6.24 -3.30 1.31
CA ILE A 57 -5.52 -2.21 0.66
C ILE A 57 -4.54 -2.78 -0.35
N GLU A 58 -4.46 -2.16 -1.52
CA GLU A 58 -3.45 -2.45 -2.54
C GLU A 58 -2.59 -1.21 -2.80
N PHE A 59 -1.33 -1.24 -2.41
CA PHE A 59 -0.34 -0.28 -2.84
C PHE A 59 0.23 -0.71 -4.19
N ARG A 60 0.19 0.17 -5.18
CA ARG A 60 0.79 -0.04 -6.50
C ARG A 60 1.90 0.97 -6.69
N ILE A 61 3.14 0.51 -6.62
CA ILE A 61 4.33 1.36 -6.72
C ILE A 61 5.05 1.03 -8.01
N ASP A 62 5.18 2.01 -8.90
CA ASP A 62 5.88 1.86 -10.17
C ASP A 62 7.29 2.44 -10.10
N PHE A 63 8.28 1.55 -10.05
CA PHE A 63 9.70 1.87 -10.11
C PHE A 63 10.30 1.62 -11.50
N THR A 64 9.50 1.35 -12.54
CA THR A 64 10.04 1.04 -13.87
C THR A 64 10.87 2.17 -14.49
N GLN A 65 10.59 3.43 -14.09
CA GLN A 65 11.33 4.63 -14.50
C GLN A 65 12.51 4.97 -13.55
N LEU A 66 12.66 4.24 -12.45
CA LEU A 66 13.58 4.54 -11.37
C LEU A 66 14.80 3.62 -11.44
N ASN A 67 15.58 3.76 -12.50
CA ASN A 67 16.71 2.89 -12.82
C ASN A 67 17.91 3.13 -11.88
N THR A 68 17.97 4.34 -11.31
CA THR A 68 19.03 4.83 -10.43
C THR A 68 18.45 5.84 -9.44
N SER A 69 17.54 5.42 -8.57
CA SER A 69 17.00 6.32 -7.55
C SER A 69 18.12 6.87 -6.67
N THR A 70 18.25 8.19 -6.67
CA THR A 70 19.12 8.93 -5.75
C THR A 70 18.64 8.72 -4.31
N GLN A 71 19.54 8.94 -3.35
CA GLN A 71 19.17 8.87 -1.93
C GLN A 71 18.02 9.84 -1.58
N ALA A 72 17.94 10.99 -2.26
CA ALA A 72 16.87 11.96 -2.08
C ALA A 72 15.51 11.44 -2.58
N GLU A 73 15.45 10.82 -3.77
CA GLU A 73 14.21 10.24 -4.30
C GLU A 73 13.71 9.10 -3.41
N ARG A 74 14.61 8.26 -2.90
CA ARG A 74 14.23 7.20 -1.93
C ARG A 74 13.68 7.79 -0.64
N ALA A 75 14.28 8.88 -0.13
CA ALA A 75 13.80 9.54 1.07
C ALA A 75 12.38 10.11 0.88
N ILE A 76 12.09 10.68 -0.30
CA ILE A 76 10.74 11.13 -0.67
C ILE A 76 9.76 9.96 -0.68
N VAL A 77 10.14 8.84 -1.31
CA VAL A 77 9.29 7.63 -1.36
C VAL A 77 9.00 7.10 0.04
N LYS A 78 10.04 6.90 0.87
CA LYS A 78 9.92 6.46 2.26
C LYS A 78 9.00 7.40 3.05
N GLN A 79 9.28 8.70 3.05
CA GLN A 79 8.47 9.68 3.77
C GLN A 79 7.00 9.67 3.35
N ARG A 80 6.72 9.49 2.05
CA ARG A 80 5.34 9.41 1.58
C ARG A 80 4.64 8.13 2.00
N ILE A 81 5.32 6.98 1.93
CA ILE A 81 4.80 5.71 2.45
C ILE A 81 4.47 5.86 3.93
N PHE A 82 5.38 6.42 4.73
CA PHE A 82 5.16 6.68 6.16
C PHE A 82 3.86 7.46 6.42
N LYS A 83 3.66 8.59 5.73
CA LYS A 83 2.44 9.40 5.88
C LYS A 83 1.16 8.62 5.55
N ILE A 84 1.19 7.80 4.50
CA ILE A 84 0.05 6.98 4.10
C ILE A 84 -0.20 5.88 5.15
N CYS A 85 0.84 5.23 5.66
CA CYS A 85 0.71 4.24 6.73
C CYS A 85 0.07 4.86 7.98
N VAL A 86 0.52 6.05 8.39
CA VAL A 86 -0.11 6.82 9.46
C VAL A 86 -1.58 7.11 9.15
N ALA A 87 -1.94 7.51 7.93
CA ALA A 87 -3.34 7.74 7.56
C ALA A 87 -4.20 6.46 7.60
N ILE A 88 -3.61 5.29 7.35
CA ILE A 88 -4.29 3.99 7.43
C ILE A 88 -4.51 3.58 8.89
N ASN A 89 -3.47 3.69 9.72
CA ASN A 89 -3.53 3.32 11.14
C ASN A 89 -4.48 4.24 11.92
N TYR A 90 -4.39 5.55 11.69
CA TYR A 90 -5.25 6.55 12.32
C TYR A 90 -6.56 6.69 11.55
N VAL A 91 -7.48 5.77 11.81
CA VAL A 91 -8.89 5.87 11.41
C VAL A 91 -9.47 7.23 11.84
N ALA A 92 -10.48 7.73 11.13
CA ALA A 92 -11.08 9.06 11.39
C ALA A 92 -11.32 9.34 12.91
N PRO A 93 -11.17 10.58 13.40
CA PRO A 93 -11.15 10.92 14.84
C PRO A 93 -12.34 10.39 15.67
N ASP A 94 -13.49 10.19 15.03
CA ASP A 94 -14.72 9.72 15.66
C ASP A 94 -14.90 8.19 15.58
N ALA A 95 -13.93 7.46 15.02
CA ALA A 95 -13.96 6.02 14.89
C ALA A 95 -13.68 5.32 16.23
N LEU A 96 -14.45 4.28 16.54
CA LEU A 96 -14.20 3.46 17.72
C LEU A 96 -12.86 2.70 17.54
N PRO A 97 -12.10 2.43 18.63
CA PRO A 97 -10.94 1.53 18.58
C PRO A 97 -11.32 0.19 17.91
N GLY A 98 -10.49 -0.27 16.98
CA GLY A 98 -10.75 -1.49 16.20
C GLY A 98 -11.78 -1.34 15.07
N SER A 99 -12.16 -0.12 14.70
CA SER A 99 -13.05 0.12 13.53
C SER A 99 -12.36 -0.09 12.19
N ASN A 100 -11.03 -0.23 12.17
CA ASN A 100 -10.29 -0.57 10.97
C ASN A 100 -10.66 -2.01 10.55
N LYS A 101 -11.22 -2.16 9.35
CA LYS A 101 -11.71 -3.44 8.80
C LYS A 101 -10.72 -4.10 7.83
N ILE A 102 -9.52 -3.52 7.72
CA ILE A 102 -8.48 -4.00 6.83
C ILE A 102 -7.98 -5.34 7.36
N SER A 103 -8.20 -6.37 6.54
CA SER A 103 -7.78 -7.74 6.80
C SER A 103 -6.50 -8.13 6.07
N ALA A 104 -6.11 -7.35 5.06
CA ALA A 104 -4.92 -7.57 4.27
C ALA A 104 -4.42 -6.27 3.63
N VAL A 105 -3.10 -6.12 3.55
CA VAL A 105 -2.45 -5.08 2.77
C VAL A 105 -1.48 -5.73 1.80
N TRP A 106 -1.60 -5.39 0.52
CA TRP A 106 -0.69 -5.88 -0.52
C TRP A 106 0.09 -4.72 -1.10
N VAL A 107 1.41 -4.85 -1.11
CA VAL A 107 2.33 -3.88 -1.70
C VAL A 107 2.91 -4.47 -2.98
N PHE A 108 2.53 -3.92 -4.12
CA PHE A 108 3.02 -4.33 -5.43
C PHE A 108 4.10 -3.36 -5.92
N ALA A 109 5.35 -3.78 -5.87
CA ALA A 109 6.48 -3.07 -6.45
C ALA A 109 6.73 -3.54 -7.89
N ASN A 110 6.36 -2.71 -8.87
CA ASN A 110 6.66 -2.95 -10.27
C ASN A 110 8.03 -2.37 -10.62
N MET A 111 8.90 -3.15 -11.25
CA MET A 111 10.25 -2.73 -11.61
C MET A 111 10.59 -3.15 -13.04
N SER A 112 11.56 -2.47 -13.67
CA SER A 112 12.07 -2.87 -14.99
C SER A 112 13.03 -4.06 -14.91
N GLN A 113 13.72 -4.19 -13.77
CA GLN A 113 14.60 -5.29 -13.38
C GLN A 113 14.55 -5.45 -11.86
N PHE A 114 14.84 -6.63 -11.33
CA PHE A 114 14.85 -6.85 -9.88
C PHE A 114 15.93 -5.98 -9.22
N SER A 115 15.58 -5.34 -8.10
CA SER A 115 16.45 -4.49 -7.32
C SER A 115 16.05 -4.53 -5.84
N THR A 116 16.96 -4.98 -4.98
CA THR A 116 16.76 -4.89 -3.52
C THR A 116 16.68 -3.43 -3.09
N ARG A 117 17.43 -2.54 -3.75
CA ARG A 117 17.44 -1.11 -3.46
C ARG A 117 16.07 -0.47 -3.61
N LEU A 118 15.36 -0.82 -4.68
CA LEU A 118 14.00 -0.34 -4.93
C LEU A 118 13.03 -0.94 -3.92
N LEU A 119 13.12 -2.24 -3.62
CA LEU A 119 12.30 -2.87 -2.58
C LEU A 119 12.52 -2.27 -1.19
N LYS A 120 13.75 -1.94 -0.82
CA LYS A 120 14.05 -1.27 0.46
C LYS A 120 13.52 0.16 0.53
N SER A 121 13.14 0.77 -0.60
CA SER A 121 12.40 2.04 -0.57
C SER A 121 11.00 1.87 0.02
N CYS A 122 10.50 0.63 0.12
CA CYS A 122 9.27 0.27 0.79
C CYS A 122 9.44 0.01 2.31
N ALA A 123 10.61 0.29 2.89
CA ALA A 123 10.92 0.01 4.30
C ALA A 123 9.86 0.52 5.29
N GLU A 124 9.26 1.69 5.03
CA GLU A 124 8.32 2.33 5.95
C GLU A 124 6.96 1.60 6.07
N PHE A 125 6.70 0.54 5.29
CA PHE A 125 5.52 -0.30 5.53
C PHE A 125 5.57 -1.07 6.85
N VAL A 126 6.74 -1.17 7.49
CA VAL A 126 6.86 -1.69 8.87
C VAL A 126 6.03 -0.90 9.87
N GLU A 127 5.64 0.33 9.53
CA GLU A 127 4.82 1.20 10.38
C GLU A 127 3.32 0.91 10.26
N LEU A 128 2.87 0.02 9.36
CA LEU A 128 1.48 -0.40 9.32
C LEU A 128 1.15 -1.33 10.49
N ASP A 129 0.03 -1.05 11.17
CA ASP A 129 -0.46 -1.91 12.26
C ASP A 129 -1.01 -3.25 11.71
N GLN A 130 -1.47 -3.26 10.46
CA GLN A 130 -1.96 -4.46 9.79
C GLN A 130 -0.83 -5.22 9.10
N GLY A 131 -0.92 -6.55 9.13
CA GLY A 131 -0.07 -7.44 8.35
C GLY A 131 -0.15 -7.12 6.86
N TRP A 132 1.00 -7.26 6.20
CA TRP A 132 1.18 -6.86 4.81
C TRP A 132 2.02 -7.89 4.06
N ASP A 133 1.78 -7.98 2.76
CA ASP A 133 2.61 -8.74 1.82
C ASP A 133 3.35 -7.77 0.91
N LEU A 134 4.68 -7.85 0.87
CA LEU A 134 5.49 -7.16 -0.13
C LEU A 134 5.72 -8.09 -1.32
N LEU A 135 5.09 -7.75 -2.44
CA LEU A 135 5.22 -8.43 -3.71
C LEU A 135 6.01 -7.57 -4.70
N TRP A 136 6.71 -8.24 -5.61
CA TRP A 136 7.40 -7.58 -6.72
C TRP A 136 7.06 -8.22 -8.05
N GLN A 137 7.12 -7.41 -9.11
CA GLN A 137 6.86 -7.86 -10.47
C GLN A 137 7.74 -7.10 -11.46
N ILE A 138 8.00 -7.73 -12.61
CA ILE A 138 8.78 -7.12 -13.70
C ILE A 138 7.84 -6.68 -14.81
N ASN A 139 7.80 -5.38 -15.08
CA ASN A 139 7.01 -4.77 -16.16
C ASN A 139 5.55 -5.28 -16.23
N GLY A 140 4.87 -5.38 -15.08
CA GLY A 140 3.50 -5.86 -14.96
C GLY A 140 3.32 -7.37 -15.15
N GLY A 141 4.40 -8.16 -15.07
CA GLY A 141 4.37 -9.62 -15.06
C GLY A 141 3.74 -10.20 -13.79
N ALA A 142 3.83 -11.53 -13.63
CA ALA A 142 3.27 -12.20 -12.46
C ALA A 142 3.98 -11.75 -11.15
N PRO A 143 3.23 -11.30 -10.12
CA PRO A 143 3.81 -10.94 -8.83
C PRO A 143 4.46 -12.12 -8.13
N GLN A 144 5.59 -11.85 -7.46
CA GLN A 144 6.29 -12.78 -6.58
C GLN A 144 6.30 -12.21 -5.17
N LEU A 145 5.95 -13.03 -4.18
CA LEU A 145 6.02 -12.64 -2.77
C LEU A 145 7.49 -12.57 -2.35
N CYS A 146 7.93 -11.40 -1.88
CA CYS A 146 9.25 -11.22 -1.27
C CYS A 146 9.20 -11.59 0.21
N CYS A 147 8.33 -10.92 0.95
CA CYS A 147 8.18 -11.11 2.40
C CYS A 147 6.81 -10.63 2.86
N SER A 148 6.46 -11.02 4.08
CA SER A 148 5.20 -10.66 4.72
C SER A 148 5.44 -10.26 6.16
N SER A 149 4.55 -9.43 6.71
CA SER A 149 4.45 -9.14 8.13
C SER A 149 3.16 -9.71 8.69
N GLU A 150 3.21 -10.15 9.94
CA GLU A 150 2.04 -10.48 10.74
C GLU A 150 1.69 -9.28 11.64
N ASN A 151 0.43 -9.17 12.05
CA ASN A 151 0.00 -8.12 12.98
C ASN A 151 0.88 -8.13 14.24
N ASP A 152 1.30 -6.95 14.69
CA ASP A 152 2.13 -6.74 15.89
C ASP A 152 3.53 -7.41 15.85
N VAL A 153 4.02 -7.84 14.67
CA VAL A 153 5.37 -8.39 14.51
C VAL A 153 6.28 -7.35 13.85
N MET A 154 7.32 -6.93 14.58
CA MET A 154 8.41 -6.13 14.00
C MET A 154 9.21 -6.97 13.01
N VAL A 155 9.31 -6.49 11.76
CA VAL A 155 10.12 -7.08 10.70
C VAL A 155 11.26 -6.14 10.37
N ASP A 156 12.50 -6.63 10.41
CA ASP A 156 13.63 -5.94 9.77
C ASP A 156 13.51 -6.16 8.26
N LEU A 157 12.75 -5.28 7.61
CA LEU A 157 12.40 -5.42 6.20
C LEU A 157 13.64 -5.36 5.29
N GLU A 158 14.61 -4.50 5.61
CA GLU A 158 15.82 -4.40 4.79
C GLU A 158 16.65 -5.69 4.85
N GLN A 159 16.86 -6.26 6.04
CA GLN A 159 17.55 -7.55 6.18
C GLN A 159 16.74 -8.70 5.54
N THR A 160 15.42 -8.69 5.68
CA THR A 160 14.55 -9.73 5.09
C THR A 160 14.63 -9.73 3.56
N ILE A 161 14.71 -8.55 2.94
CA ILE A 161 14.93 -8.41 1.48
C ILE A 161 16.31 -8.95 1.08
N ASP A 162 17.34 -8.66 1.87
CA ASP A 162 18.70 -9.15 1.61
C ASP A 162 18.78 -10.68 1.67
N ASP A 163 18.15 -11.29 2.68
CA ASP A 163 18.07 -12.74 2.85
C ASP A 163 17.25 -13.38 1.72
N TYR A 164 16.13 -12.78 1.32
CA TYR A 164 15.32 -13.22 0.19
C TYR A 164 16.14 -13.25 -1.11
N ALA A 165 16.84 -12.15 -1.41
CA ALA A 165 17.67 -12.05 -2.61
C ALA A 165 18.80 -13.09 -2.59
N HIS A 166 19.46 -13.27 -1.44
CA HIS A 166 20.51 -14.27 -1.27
C HIS A 166 19.98 -15.69 -1.52
N ASN A 167 18.87 -16.06 -0.90
CA ASN A 167 18.29 -17.41 -0.98
C ASN A 167 17.86 -17.79 -2.40
N LEU A 168 17.44 -16.81 -3.21
CA LEU A 168 17.05 -17.02 -4.60
C LEU A 168 18.16 -16.73 -5.62
N SER A 169 19.38 -16.41 -5.17
CA SER A 169 20.49 -15.99 -6.04
C SER A 169 20.14 -14.81 -6.96
N LEU A 170 19.33 -13.88 -6.44
CA LEU A 170 18.97 -12.63 -7.11
C LEU A 170 20.02 -11.53 -6.84
N PRO A 171 20.09 -10.49 -7.68
CA PRO A 171 20.95 -9.34 -7.41
C PRO A 171 20.62 -8.69 -6.05
N ASN A 172 21.65 -8.36 -5.28
CA ASN A 172 21.55 -7.54 -4.08
C ASN A 172 22.32 -6.23 -4.32
N ASP A 173 21.60 -5.19 -4.69
CA ASP A 173 22.14 -3.91 -5.14
C ASP A 173 22.00 -2.80 -4.09
N GLY A 174 21.73 -3.16 -2.83
CA GLY A 174 21.63 -2.24 -1.69
C GLY A 174 20.24 -1.69 -1.55
#